data_AF-D8S7R6-F1
#
_entry.id   AF-D8S7R6-F1
#
_cell.length_a   1.000
_cell.length_b   1.000
_cell.length_c   1.000
_cell.angle_alpha   90.00
_cell.angle_beta   90.00
_cell.angle_gamma   90.00
#
_symmetry.space_group_name_H-M   'P 1'
#
loop_
_entity.id
_entity.type
_entity.pdbx_description
1 polymer ?
#
loop_
_entity_poly.entity_id
_entity_poly.type
_entity_poly.pdbx_seq_one_letter_code
_entity_poly.pdbx_strand_id
1 'polypeptide(L)'
;MPVPEERAAAAIAQACVALRRRKAVEEGAHASLVAALDRALTNQGTEIQEKMESLQQELSQSYKTQAHVSEQLVVEMQTAQALRAQLAEKDALVLEIQHELSSARARISQLEKDFEAKENAVLVLVEELTQLKLRVKELESSLQAIEAENNMLVDRWMTQKMQDADRLNEANAMYADMMERCKINSLAELAKLQVDGIVRHSEAGAESYMTLGAPSKVRHTLRAHDKGGCAAIIFEHSSDTLLTAGHDGIVKFWDTQRGGTPTKTLTGALGSVLDLALTPENNMVLGGCSDHKLYLWDSRSGRVKHVLTGHTEKVTSVDISNVRAASTASDRTIKTWDLQTGYSLHTMIFHSNCNSLCISSDGAAICSGHTDGILRFWDTRTGKLAKELTAHEPQAITSVSLSRSGLTVLTSGKDNVLKLFDVRSLELKATFRGPGYTVATSLSRSCLSRDENYVAAGSGDGSVCIWNRRSWEVESVLKGGHGSAVVACAWSPASKSLASADRNGVVCVWE
;
A
#
# COMPACT_ATOMS: atom_id res chain seq x y z
N MET A 1 -183.01 35.61 11.52
CA MET A 1 -182.56 35.89 10.13
C MET A 1 -182.39 37.39 9.97
N PRO A 2 -181.40 37.91 9.22
CA PRO A 2 -180.02 37.42 8.99
C PRO A 2 -178.96 38.55 9.24
N VAL A 3 -177.68 38.26 9.47
CA VAL A 3 -176.58 39.24 9.20
C VAL A 3 -175.29 38.50 8.71
N PRO A 4 -174.64 38.95 7.62
CA PRO A 4 -173.60 38.26 6.85
C PRO A 4 -172.13 38.56 7.24
N GLU A 5 -171.80 38.75 8.52
CA GLU A 5 -170.41 39.05 8.94
C GLU A 5 -169.57 37.80 9.27
N GLU A 6 -170.18 36.72 9.75
CA GLU A 6 -169.43 35.52 10.18
C GLU A 6 -168.83 34.71 9.01
N ARG A 7 -169.39 34.83 7.79
CA ARG A 7 -168.84 34.14 6.61
C ARG A 7 -167.57 34.82 6.05
N ALA A 8 -167.40 36.12 6.24
CA ALA A 8 -166.20 36.84 5.80
C ALA A 8 -165.00 36.55 6.71
N ALA A 9 -165.22 36.47 8.02
CA ALA A 9 -164.17 36.16 9.00
C ALA A 9 -163.57 34.77 8.78
N ALA A 10 -164.39 33.77 8.45
CA ALA A 10 -163.92 32.40 8.19
C ALA A 10 -163.05 32.30 6.92
N ALA A 11 -163.40 33.04 5.86
CA ALA A 11 -162.63 33.04 4.61
C ALA A 11 -161.25 33.72 4.76
N ILE A 12 -161.18 34.83 5.52
CA ILE A 12 -159.93 35.54 5.80
C ILE A 12 -159.00 34.67 6.69
N ALA A 13 -159.56 33.96 7.66
CA ALA A 13 -158.78 33.05 8.51
C ALA A 13 -158.12 31.93 7.68
N GLN A 14 -158.85 31.32 6.73
CA GLN A 14 -158.28 30.30 5.85
C GLN A 14 -157.19 30.85 4.91
N ALA A 15 -157.38 32.06 4.36
CA ALA A 15 -156.37 32.70 3.51
C ALA A 15 -155.07 33.04 4.28
N CYS A 16 -155.18 33.52 5.53
CA CYS A 16 -154.03 33.79 6.39
C CYS A 16 -153.26 32.51 6.77
N VAL A 17 -153.96 31.39 6.99
CA VAL A 17 -153.32 30.09 7.26
C VAL A 17 -152.59 29.58 6.02
N ALA A 18 -153.17 29.74 4.83
CA ALA A 18 -152.53 29.34 3.57
C ALA A 18 -151.26 30.17 3.28
N LEU A 19 -151.30 31.49 3.51
CA LEU A 19 -150.14 32.37 3.32
C LEU A 19 -149.00 32.09 4.31
N ARG A 20 -149.31 31.81 5.58
CA ARG A 20 -148.28 31.42 6.56
C ARG A 20 -147.63 30.09 6.22
N ARG A 21 -148.41 29.12 5.70
CA ARG A 21 -147.85 27.86 5.20
C ARG A 21 -146.93 28.07 3.99
N ARG A 22 -147.28 28.97 3.06
CA ARG A 22 -146.45 29.26 1.89
C ARG A 22 -145.13 29.93 2.28
N LYS A 23 -145.16 30.91 3.18
CA LYS A 23 -143.96 31.59 3.70
C LYS A 23 -143.01 30.63 4.44
N ALA A 24 -143.54 29.72 5.26
CA ALA A 24 -142.72 28.72 5.96
C ALA A 24 -142.03 27.73 5.00
N VAL A 25 -142.67 27.42 3.87
CA VAL A 25 -142.09 26.57 2.82
C VAL A 25 -140.97 27.31 2.07
N GLU A 26 -141.17 28.59 1.75
CA GLU A 26 -140.15 29.43 1.10
C GLU A 26 -138.94 29.67 2.01
N GLU A 27 -139.15 29.97 3.30
CA GLU A 27 -138.07 30.12 4.27
C GLU A 27 -137.31 28.81 4.50
N GLY A 28 -137.98 27.66 4.48
CA GLY A 28 -137.31 26.35 4.51
C GLY A 28 -136.49 26.05 3.24
N ALA A 29 -136.97 26.47 2.08
CA ALA A 29 -136.25 26.33 0.81
C ALA A 29 -135.02 27.26 0.75
N HIS A 30 -135.12 28.49 1.22
CA HIS A 30 -133.98 29.41 1.29
C HIS A 30 -132.98 29.03 2.38
N ALA A 31 -133.44 28.56 3.55
CA ALA A 31 -132.55 28.06 4.60
C ALA A 31 -131.74 26.83 4.15
N SER A 32 -132.33 25.95 3.35
CA SER A 32 -131.62 24.80 2.79
C SER A 32 -130.58 25.20 1.73
N LEU A 33 -130.86 26.23 0.92
CA LEU A 33 -129.89 26.79 -0.03
C LEU A 33 -128.74 27.52 0.66
N VAL A 34 -129.02 28.34 1.67
CA VAL A 34 -127.97 29.04 2.45
C VAL A 34 -127.10 28.04 3.21
N ALA A 35 -127.70 27.03 3.84
CA ALA A 35 -126.93 25.98 4.52
C ALA A 35 -126.13 25.09 3.55
N ALA A 36 -126.53 24.98 2.28
CA ALA A 36 -125.76 24.30 1.25
C ALA A 36 -124.59 25.15 0.74
N LEU A 37 -124.79 26.46 0.59
CA LEU A 37 -123.74 27.42 0.24
C LEU A 37 -122.70 27.56 1.34
N ASP A 38 -123.11 27.68 2.60
CA ASP A 38 -122.20 27.73 3.75
C ASP A 38 -121.41 26.43 3.85
N ARG A 39 -122.05 25.26 3.68
CA ARG A 39 -121.33 23.98 3.62
C ARG A 39 -120.33 23.91 2.47
N ALA A 40 -120.69 24.44 1.30
CA ALA A 40 -119.77 24.47 0.15
C ALA A 40 -118.57 25.40 0.41
N LEU A 41 -118.80 26.57 1.02
CA LEU A 41 -117.75 27.53 1.38
C LEU A 41 -116.84 27.00 2.49
N THR A 42 -117.39 26.34 3.51
CA THR A 42 -116.58 25.72 4.56
C THR A 42 -115.77 24.56 4.01
N ASN A 43 -116.35 23.73 3.13
CA ASN A 43 -115.63 22.62 2.50
C ASN A 43 -114.51 23.13 1.58
N GLN A 44 -114.76 24.20 0.80
CA GLN A 44 -113.71 24.84 0.01
C GLN A 44 -112.64 25.49 0.89
N GLY A 45 -113.03 26.10 2.01
CA GLY A 45 -112.09 26.66 2.99
C GLY A 45 -111.19 25.60 3.63
N THR A 46 -111.76 24.46 4.02
CA THR A 46 -110.98 23.32 4.55
C THR A 46 -110.12 22.69 3.49
N GLU A 47 -110.60 22.53 2.25
CA GLU A 47 -109.78 22.03 1.13
C GLU A 47 -108.59 22.95 0.81
N ILE A 48 -108.79 24.28 0.85
CA ILE A 48 -107.71 25.25 0.64
C ILE A 48 -106.72 25.20 1.81
N GLN A 49 -107.20 25.06 3.04
CA GLN A 49 -106.35 24.97 4.21
C GLN A 49 -105.53 23.67 4.22
N GLU A 50 -106.14 22.53 3.90
CA GLU A 50 -105.45 21.25 3.73
C GLU A 50 -104.40 21.33 2.62
N LYS A 51 -104.70 21.98 1.49
CA LYS A 51 -103.72 22.23 0.42
C LYS A 51 -102.59 23.16 0.87
N MET A 52 -102.89 24.16 1.68
CA MET A 52 -101.88 25.09 2.20
C MET A 52 -100.94 24.38 3.19
N GLU A 53 -101.50 23.54 4.07
CA GLU A 53 -100.72 22.72 5.01
C GLU A 53 -99.91 21.64 4.27
N SER A 54 -100.48 21.00 3.24
CA SER A 54 -99.74 20.03 2.42
C SER A 54 -98.58 20.69 1.67
N LEU A 55 -98.80 21.87 1.06
CA LEU A 55 -97.76 22.64 0.38
C LEU A 55 -96.69 23.14 1.36
N GLN A 56 -97.06 23.54 2.58
CA GLN A 56 -96.08 23.91 3.62
C GLN A 56 -95.24 22.71 4.05
N GLN A 57 -95.84 21.52 4.17
CA GLN A 57 -95.11 20.30 4.48
C GLN A 57 -94.15 19.93 3.34
N GLU A 58 -94.62 19.95 2.08
CA GLU A 58 -93.78 19.71 0.90
C GLU A 58 -92.62 20.72 0.81
N LEU A 59 -92.88 22.00 1.06
CA LEU A 59 -91.84 23.04 1.08
C LEU A 59 -90.81 22.78 2.18
N SER A 60 -91.25 22.40 3.38
CA SER A 60 -90.34 22.06 4.49
C SER A 60 -89.50 20.82 4.21
N GLN A 61 -90.08 19.82 3.53
CA GLN A 61 -89.37 18.62 3.09
C GLN A 61 -88.36 18.97 1.99
N SER A 62 -88.74 19.83 1.04
CA SER A 62 -87.85 20.33 -0.01
C SER A 62 -86.65 21.09 0.57
N TYR A 63 -86.85 21.94 1.59
CA TYR A 63 -85.73 22.60 2.26
C TYR A 63 -84.82 21.62 3.01
N LYS A 64 -85.38 20.57 3.64
CA LYS A 64 -84.57 19.54 4.31
C LYS A 64 -83.75 18.73 3.32
N THR A 65 -84.33 18.32 2.18
CA THR A 65 -83.59 17.60 1.15
C THR A 65 -82.54 18.49 0.49
N GLN A 66 -82.85 19.76 0.23
CA GLN A 66 -81.90 20.72 -0.29
C GLN A 66 -80.71 20.94 0.66
N ALA A 67 -80.97 21.07 1.97
CA ALA A 67 -79.93 21.18 2.98
C ALA A 67 -79.03 19.94 3.00
N HIS A 68 -79.62 18.74 2.98
CA HIS A 68 -78.86 17.49 2.97
C HIS A 68 -77.98 17.33 1.72
N VAL A 69 -78.52 17.66 0.54
CA VAL A 69 -77.75 17.64 -0.72
C VAL A 69 -76.62 18.67 -0.68
N SER A 70 -76.86 19.86 -0.11
CA SER A 70 -75.81 20.87 0.03
C SER A 70 -74.69 20.43 0.97
N GLU A 71 -75.01 19.73 2.06
CA GLU A 71 -74.03 19.18 2.99
C GLU A 71 -73.18 18.08 2.33
N GLN A 72 -73.83 17.15 1.61
CA GLN A 72 -73.14 16.13 0.82
C GLN A 72 -72.20 16.76 -0.23
N LEU A 73 -72.66 17.80 -0.92
CA LEU A 73 -71.86 18.49 -1.94
C LEU A 73 -70.62 19.18 -1.33
N VAL A 74 -70.72 19.71 -0.11
CA VAL A 74 -69.56 20.28 0.60
C VAL A 74 -68.55 19.19 0.95
N VAL A 75 -69.00 18.04 1.45
CA VAL A 75 -68.11 16.91 1.75
C VAL A 75 -67.41 16.42 0.48
N GLU A 76 -68.15 16.21 -0.61
CA GLU A 76 -67.57 15.80 -1.89
C GLU A 76 -66.63 16.86 -2.48
N MET A 77 -66.89 18.14 -2.27
CA MET A 77 -65.98 19.20 -2.67
C MET A 77 -64.67 19.14 -1.87
N GLN A 78 -64.72 18.86 -0.57
CA GLN A 78 -63.53 18.72 0.28
C GLN A 78 -62.72 17.49 -0.09
N THR A 79 -63.36 16.35 -0.34
CA THR A 79 -62.67 15.12 -0.80
C THR A 79 -62.03 15.33 -2.17
N ALA A 80 -62.72 15.99 -3.10
CA ALA A 80 -62.17 16.32 -4.41
C ALA A 80 -60.96 17.28 -4.32
N GLN A 81 -60.98 18.25 -3.41
CA GLN A 81 -59.84 19.13 -3.15
C GLN A 81 -58.64 18.35 -2.58
N ALA A 82 -58.88 17.45 -1.61
CA ALA A 82 -57.83 16.61 -1.04
C ALA A 82 -57.19 15.68 -2.10
N LEU A 83 -58.01 15.06 -2.95
CA LEU A 83 -57.53 14.23 -4.06
C LEU A 83 -56.74 15.03 -5.10
N ARG A 84 -57.16 16.27 -5.40
CA ARG A 84 -56.40 17.17 -6.29
C ARG A 84 -55.04 17.55 -5.71
N ALA A 85 -54.96 17.79 -4.40
CA ALA A 85 -53.68 18.07 -3.73
C ALA A 85 -52.74 16.86 -3.80
N GLN A 86 -53.25 15.65 -3.56
CA GLN A 86 -52.49 14.42 -3.70
C GLN A 86 -52.04 14.18 -5.15
N LEU A 87 -52.89 14.46 -6.14
CA LEU A 87 -52.53 14.36 -7.56
C LEU A 87 -51.37 15.30 -7.90
N ALA A 88 -51.43 16.56 -7.45
CA ALA A 88 -50.37 17.54 -7.70
C ALA A 88 -49.03 17.13 -7.06
N GLU A 89 -49.05 16.53 -5.86
CA GLU A 89 -47.84 15.99 -5.22
C GLU A 89 -47.26 14.82 -6.02
N LYS A 90 -48.12 13.91 -6.52
CA LYS A 90 -47.70 12.80 -7.37
C LYS A 90 -47.13 13.28 -8.71
N ASP A 91 -47.74 14.28 -9.33
CA ASP A 91 -47.24 14.87 -10.58
C ASP A 91 -45.86 15.51 -10.39
N ALA A 92 -45.63 16.17 -9.25
CA ALA A 92 -44.30 16.72 -8.90
C ALA A 92 -43.24 15.61 -8.76
N LEU A 93 -43.56 14.52 -8.06
CA LEU A 93 -42.66 13.36 -7.92
C LEU A 93 -42.37 12.69 -9.25
N VAL A 94 -43.36 12.61 -10.15
CA VAL A 94 -43.16 12.06 -11.50
C VAL A 94 -42.17 12.92 -12.29
N LEU A 95 -42.26 14.25 -12.20
CA LEU A 95 -41.30 15.15 -12.87
C LEU A 95 -39.88 15.01 -12.29
N GLU A 96 -39.74 14.85 -10.98
CA GLU A 96 -38.45 14.63 -10.33
C GLU A 96 -37.81 13.32 -10.80
N ILE A 97 -38.57 12.21 -10.79
CA ILE A 97 -38.09 10.91 -11.28
C ILE A 97 -37.76 10.96 -12.78
N GLN A 98 -38.53 11.70 -13.58
CA GLN A 98 -38.21 11.91 -15.00
C GLN A 98 -36.89 12.67 -15.19
N HIS A 99 -36.62 13.66 -14.35
CA HIS A 99 -35.36 14.40 -14.38
C HIS A 99 -34.19 13.49 -13.98
N GLU A 100 -34.31 12.72 -12.90
CA GLU A 100 -33.29 11.75 -12.48
C GLU A 100 -33.03 10.68 -13.54
N LEU A 101 -34.07 10.17 -14.18
CA LEU A 101 -33.95 9.21 -15.27
C LEU A 101 -33.18 9.82 -16.47
N SER A 102 -33.45 11.09 -16.79
CA SER A 102 -32.76 11.79 -17.87
C SER A 102 -31.27 12.03 -17.57
N SER A 103 -30.93 12.38 -16.32
CA SER A 103 -29.55 12.59 -15.89
C SER A 103 -28.78 11.26 -15.83
N ALA A 104 -29.41 10.19 -15.35
CA ALA A 104 -28.85 8.84 -15.36
C ALA A 104 -28.57 8.35 -16.78
N ARG A 105 -29.49 8.57 -17.73
CA ARG A 105 -29.28 8.25 -19.16
C ARG A 105 -28.11 9.01 -19.76
N ALA A 106 -27.96 10.31 -19.45
CA ALA A 106 -26.83 11.09 -19.90
C ALA A 106 -25.49 10.57 -19.34
N ARG A 107 -25.48 10.17 -18.07
CA ARG A 107 -24.30 9.56 -17.43
C ARG A 107 -23.92 8.22 -18.05
N ILE A 108 -24.90 7.37 -18.37
CA ILE A 108 -24.66 6.10 -19.06
C ILE A 108 -24.06 6.35 -20.43
N SER A 109 -24.61 7.28 -21.22
CA SER A 109 -24.07 7.61 -22.54
C SER A 109 -22.63 8.15 -22.47
N GLN A 110 -22.28 8.90 -21.43
CA GLN A 110 -20.89 9.35 -21.23
C GLN A 110 -19.97 8.18 -20.88
N LEU A 111 -20.41 7.28 -20.01
CA LEU A 111 -19.63 6.09 -19.64
C LEU A 111 -19.41 5.14 -20.82
N GLU A 112 -20.38 4.99 -21.71
CA GLU A 112 -20.25 4.20 -22.94
C GLU A 112 -19.16 4.78 -23.85
N LYS A 113 -19.10 6.11 -24.03
CA LYS A 113 -18.05 6.78 -24.81
C LYS A 113 -16.67 6.61 -24.17
N ASP A 114 -16.59 6.76 -22.85
CA ASP A 114 -15.34 6.58 -22.12
C ASP A 114 -14.85 5.13 -22.22
N PHE A 115 -15.77 4.15 -22.16
CA PHE A 115 -15.48 2.74 -22.33
C PHE A 115 -14.94 2.44 -23.73
N GLU A 116 -15.60 2.92 -24.79
CA GLU A 116 -15.14 2.76 -26.17
C GLU A 116 -13.74 3.38 -26.39
N ALA A 117 -13.48 4.56 -25.81
CA ALA A 117 -12.16 5.19 -25.86
C ALA A 117 -11.08 4.34 -25.16
N LYS A 118 -11.43 3.67 -24.05
CA LYS A 118 -10.50 2.76 -23.35
C LYS A 118 -10.29 1.46 -24.11
N GLU A 119 -11.31 0.88 -24.72
CA GLU A 119 -11.17 -0.30 -25.59
C GLU A 119 -10.21 -0.01 -26.76
N ASN A 120 -10.37 1.13 -27.42
CA ASN A 120 -9.48 1.55 -28.50
C ASN A 120 -8.03 1.73 -28.02
N ALA A 121 -7.82 2.33 -26.83
CA ALA A 121 -6.48 2.47 -26.26
C ALA A 121 -5.84 1.10 -25.93
N VAL A 122 -6.62 0.14 -25.41
CA VAL A 122 -6.15 -1.21 -25.13
C VAL A 122 -5.74 -1.94 -26.42
N LEU A 123 -6.49 -1.79 -27.50
CA LEU A 123 -6.13 -2.39 -28.80
C LEU A 123 -4.77 -1.89 -29.31
N VAL A 124 -4.50 -0.59 -29.22
CA VAL A 124 -3.19 -0.02 -29.61
C VAL A 124 -2.07 -0.59 -28.75
N LEU A 125 -2.26 -0.66 -27.42
CA LEU A 125 -1.26 -1.22 -26.51
C LEU A 125 -0.99 -2.71 -26.78
N VAL A 126 -2.02 -3.47 -27.14
CA VAL A 126 -1.86 -4.89 -27.53
C VAL A 126 -1.02 -4.99 -28.80
N GLU A 127 -1.23 -4.13 -29.78
CA GLU A 127 -0.42 -4.08 -31.00
C GLU A 127 1.05 -3.75 -30.68
N GLU A 128 1.31 -2.71 -29.89
CA GLU A 128 2.67 -2.36 -29.44
C GLU A 128 3.36 -3.51 -28.69
N LEU A 129 2.64 -4.20 -27.81
CA LEU A 129 3.16 -5.37 -27.09
C LEU A 129 3.51 -6.52 -28.02
N THR A 130 2.73 -6.75 -29.08
CA THR A 130 3.05 -7.79 -30.08
C THR A 130 4.28 -7.43 -30.90
N GLN A 131 4.44 -6.15 -31.29
CA GLN A 131 5.63 -5.67 -31.98
C GLN A 131 6.88 -5.80 -31.11
N LEU A 132 6.80 -5.41 -29.82
CA LEU A 132 7.91 -5.54 -28.89
C LEU A 132 8.30 -7.00 -28.65
N LYS A 133 7.33 -7.91 -28.50
CA LYS A 133 7.60 -9.35 -28.38
C LYS A 133 8.35 -9.91 -29.58
N LEU A 134 7.99 -9.48 -30.79
CA LEU A 134 8.69 -9.89 -32.00
C LEU A 134 10.13 -9.37 -32.00
N ARG A 135 10.34 -8.11 -31.60
CA ARG A 135 11.67 -7.51 -31.51
C ARG A 135 12.58 -8.18 -30.48
N VAL A 136 12.02 -8.60 -29.33
CA VAL A 136 12.76 -9.38 -28.33
C VAL A 136 13.21 -10.71 -28.92
N LYS A 137 12.33 -11.42 -29.64
CA LYS A 137 12.68 -12.69 -30.28
C LYS A 137 13.79 -12.55 -31.33
N GLU A 138 13.81 -11.46 -32.08
CA GLU A 138 14.90 -11.14 -33.02
C GLU A 138 16.22 -10.85 -32.30
N LEU A 139 16.18 -10.15 -31.17
CA LEU A 139 17.38 -9.87 -30.38
C LEU A 139 17.92 -11.14 -29.70
N GLU A 140 17.05 -12.04 -29.24
CA GLU A 140 17.45 -13.34 -28.67
C GLU A 140 18.18 -14.20 -29.71
N SER A 141 17.68 -14.28 -30.95
CA SER A 141 18.36 -15.04 -32.00
C SER A 141 19.71 -14.40 -32.38
N SER A 142 19.78 -13.07 -32.43
CA SER A 142 21.04 -12.35 -32.64
C SER A 142 22.05 -12.58 -31.52
N LEU A 143 21.60 -12.63 -30.26
CA LEU A 143 22.45 -12.90 -29.11
C LEU A 143 23.01 -14.32 -29.19
N GLN A 144 22.16 -15.31 -29.47
CA GLN A 144 22.59 -16.71 -29.63
C GLN A 144 23.63 -16.87 -30.75
N ALA A 145 23.50 -16.12 -31.86
CA ALA A 145 24.48 -16.13 -32.93
C ALA A 145 25.85 -15.59 -32.46
N ILE A 146 25.85 -14.46 -31.74
CA ILE A 146 27.08 -13.85 -31.21
C ILE A 146 27.72 -14.74 -30.13
N GLU A 147 26.93 -15.38 -29.27
CA GLU A 147 27.43 -16.33 -28.27
C GLU A 147 28.09 -17.55 -28.93
N ALA A 148 27.50 -18.07 -30.00
CA ALA A 148 28.11 -19.16 -30.77
C ALA A 148 29.44 -18.74 -31.41
N GLU A 149 29.51 -17.52 -31.97
CA GLU A 149 30.76 -16.97 -32.51
C GLU A 149 31.84 -16.82 -31.43
N ASN A 150 31.48 -16.28 -30.26
CA ASN A 150 32.40 -16.15 -29.14
C ASN A 150 32.92 -17.50 -28.65
N ASN A 151 32.06 -18.51 -28.55
CA ASN A 151 32.47 -19.86 -28.16
C ASN A 151 33.47 -20.45 -29.17
N MET A 152 33.22 -20.29 -30.47
CA MET A 152 34.16 -20.73 -31.51
C MET A 152 35.52 -20.01 -31.42
N LEU A 153 35.51 -18.72 -31.10
CA LEU A 153 36.75 -17.96 -30.90
C LEU A 153 37.51 -18.40 -29.65
N VAL A 154 36.81 -18.71 -28.56
CA VAL A 154 37.41 -19.24 -27.33
C VAL A 154 38.03 -20.60 -27.58
N ASP A 155 37.33 -21.52 -28.28
CA ASP A 155 37.87 -22.83 -28.62
C ASP A 155 39.13 -22.72 -29.50
N ARG A 156 39.10 -21.82 -30.49
CA ARG A 156 40.26 -21.54 -31.33
C ARG A 156 41.44 -20.96 -30.53
N TRP A 157 41.16 -20.09 -29.57
CA TRP A 157 42.20 -19.53 -28.71
C TRP A 157 42.78 -20.58 -27.75
N MET A 158 41.93 -21.44 -27.18
CA MET A 158 42.34 -22.52 -26.29
C MET A 158 43.22 -23.55 -27.01
N THR A 159 42.86 -23.95 -28.23
CA THR A 159 43.70 -24.84 -29.04
C THR A 159 45.06 -24.22 -29.36
N GLN A 160 45.11 -22.91 -29.65
CA GLN A 160 46.37 -22.20 -29.85
C GLN A 160 47.21 -22.14 -28.57
N LYS A 161 46.58 -21.89 -27.41
CA LYS A 161 47.28 -21.89 -26.11
C LYS A 161 47.81 -23.27 -25.72
N MET A 162 47.09 -24.34 -26.07
CA MET A 162 47.55 -25.70 -25.86
C MET A 162 48.81 -25.99 -26.71
N GLN A 163 48.81 -25.59 -27.99
CA GLN A 163 49.99 -25.71 -28.85
C GLN A 163 51.18 -24.91 -28.32
N ASP A 164 50.97 -23.70 -27.80
CA ASP A 164 52.03 -22.89 -27.21
C ASP A 164 52.56 -23.54 -25.91
N ALA A 165 51.68 -24.14 -25.10
CA ALA A 165 52.08 -24.86 -23.89
C ALA A 165 52.90 -26.12 -24.22
N ASP A 166 52.52 -26.87 -25.24
CA ASP A 166 53.27 -28.05 -25.69
C ASP A 166 54.68 -27.66 -26.17
N ARG A 167 54.82 -26.57 -26.94
CA ARG A 167 56.12 -26.03 -27.34
C ARG A 167 56.98 -25.60 -26.15
N LEU A 168 56.38 -24.98 -25.13
CA LEU A 168 57.08 -24.61 -23.91
C LEU A 168 57.50 -25.84 -23.09
N ASN A 169 56.67 -26.87 -23.04
CA ASN A 169 56.99 -28.14 -22.38
C ASN A 169 58.15 -28.85 -23.08
N GLU A 170 58.17 -28.87 -24.41
CA GLU A 170 59.31 -29.38 -25.19
C GLU A 170 60.60 -28.61 -24.89
N ALA A 171 60.54 -27.27 -24.87
CA ALA A 171 61.69 -26.44 -24.52
C ALA A 171 62.16 -26.70 -23.08
N ASN A 172 61.24 -26.80 -22.12
CA ASN A 172 61.57 -27.09 -20.72
C ASN A 172 62.18 -28.49 -20.55
N ALA A 173 61.73 -29.49 -21.32
CA ALA A 173 62.34 -30.81 -21.34
C ALA A 173 63.78 -30.76 -21.86
N MET A 174 64.04 -29.98 -22.93
CA MET A 174 65.41 -29.76 -23.41
C MET A 174 66.29 -29.05 -22.38
N TYR A 175 65.75 -28.06 -21.66
CA TYR A 175 66.46 -27.39 -20.57
C TYR A 175 66.75 -28.33 -19.40
N ALA A 176 65.82 -29.21 -19.05
CA ALA A 176 66.01 -30.22 -18.01
C ALA A 176 67.14 -31.19 -18.38
N ASP A 177 67.16 -31.71 -19.61
CA ASP A 177 68.23 -32.57 -20.13
C ASP A 177 69.59 -31.85 -20.11
N MET A 178 69.62 -30.57 -20.52
CA MET A 178 70.84 -29.77 -20.48
C MET A 178 71.32 -29.58 -19.03
N MET A 179 70.41 -29.29 -18.11
CA MET A 179 70.72 -29.14 -16.68
C MET A 179 71.18 -30.45 -16.04
N GLU A 180 70.64 -31.60 -16.43
CA GLU A 180 71.15 -32.89 -16.00
C GLU A 180 72.57 -33.14 -16.50
N ARG A 181 72.86 -32.82 -17.77
CA ARG A 181 74.23 -32.90 -18.30
C ARG A 181 75.19 -31.97 -17.55
N CYS A 182 74.76 -30.74 -17.26
CA CYS A 182 75.54 -29.81 -16.45
C CYS A 182 75.73 -30.30 -15.01
N LYS A 183 74.71 -30.94 -14.40
CA LYS A 183 74.82 -31.57 -13.07
C LYS A 183 75.74 -32.78 -13.06
N ILE A 184 75.73 -33.62 -14.10
CA ILE A 184 76.66 -34.75 -14.21
C ILE A 184 78.10 -34.22 -14.35
N ASN A 185 78.30 -33.17 -15.14
CA ASN A 185 79.60 -32.52 -15.29
C ASN A 185 80.06 -31.84 -13.99
N SER A 186 79.16 -31.16 -13.27
CA SER A 186 79.50 -30.51 -11.99
C SER A 186 79.64 -31.52 -10.84
N LEU A 187 78.93 -32.65 -10.85
CA LEU A 187 79.14 -33.77 -9.93
C LEU A 187 80.49 -34.46 -10.20
N ALA A 188 80.92 -34.56 -11.46
CA ALA A 188 82.25 -35.03 -11.81
C ALA A 188 83.36 -34.06 -11.35
N GLU A 189 83.09 -32.75 -11.36
CA GLU A 189 83.98 -31.73 -10.79
C GLU A 189 83.97 -31.72 -9.24
N LEU A 190 82.80 -31.93 -8.61
CA LEU A 190 82.63 -32.04 -7.16
C LEU A 190 83.22 -33.34 -6.58
N ALA A 191 83.35 -34.40 -7.36
CA ALA A 191 84.06 -35.63 -6.96
C ALA A 191 85.59 -35.44 -6.81
N LYS A 192 86.15 -34.30 -7.21
CA LYS A 192 87.56 -33.93 -6.99
C LYS A 192 87.81 -33.02 -5.78
N LEU A 193 86.76 -32.49 -5.17
CA LEU A 193 86.87 -31.55 -4.05
C LEU A 193 85.84 -31.90 -2.99
N GLN A 194 86.11 -32.96 -2.23
CA GLN A 194 85.46 -33.16 -0.95
C GLN A 194 86.36 -32.58 0.14
N VAL A 195 85.99 -31.46 0.74
CA VAL A 195 86.14 -31.19 2.18
C VAL A 195 85.09 -30.16 2.61
N ASP A 196 84.45 -30.49 3.73
CA ASP A 196 83.65 -29.68 4.64
C ASP A 196 82.24 -29.22 4.24
N GLY A 197 81.31 -29.68 5.09
CA GLY A 197 79.88 -29.47 4.94
C GLY A 197 79.40 -28.13 5.47
N ILE A 198 78.12 -27.88 5.29
CA ILE A 198 77.32 -26.90 6.04
C ILE A 198 75.84 -27.31 5.96
N VAL A 199 75.27 -27.44 7.16
CA VAL A 199 73.95 -27.01 7.64
C VAL A 199 72.87 -26.74 6.57
N ARG A 200 71.81 -27.55 6.62
CA ARG A 200 70.50 -27.24 6.02
C ARG A 200 69.93 -25.99 6.67
N HIS A 201 69.89 -24.88 5.94
CA HIS A 201 69.01 -23.75 6.24
C HIS A 201 67.66 -24.03 5.57
N SER A 202 66.60 -24.03 6.36
CA SER A 202 65.22 -23.95 5.88
C SER A 202 65.02 -22.61 5.19
N GLU A 203 64.66 -22.61 3.90
CA GLU A 203 64.11 -21.43 3.24
C GLU A 203 62.70 -21.18 3.78
N ALA A 204 62.62 -20.41 4.87
CA ALA A 204 61.45 -19.62 5.18
C ALA A 204 61.42 -18.47 4.15
N GLY A 205 60.64 -18.63 3.09
CA GLY A 205 60.73 -17.71 1.96
C GLY A 205 59.54 -17.72 1.01
N ALA A 206 58.32 -18.01 1.48
CA ALA A 206 57.10 -17.71 0.73
C ALA A 206 55.86 -17.87 1.62
N GLU A 207 55.58 -16.90 2.49
CA GLU A 207 54.22 -16.63 3.02
C GLU A 207 54.26 -15.39 3.92
N SER A 208 54.56 -14.23 3.32
CA SER A 208 54.21 -12.95 3.93
C SER A 208 52.95 -12.40 3.28
N TYR A 209 51.84 -13.13 3.44
CA TYR A 209 50.55 -12.42 3.48
C TYR A 209 50.60 -11.60 4.76
N MET A 210 50.83 -10.29 4.62
CA MET A 210 50.65 -9.31 5.69
C MET A 210 49.23 -9.48 6.26
N THR A 211 49.10 -10.28 7.30
CA THR A 211 47.92 -10.37 8.15
C THR A 211 47.88 -9.11 9.00
N LEU A 212 47.50 -7.99 8.35
CA LEU A 212 47.04 -6.81 9.07
C LEU A 212 45.83 -7.23 9.91
N GLY A 213 46.00 -7.20 11.23
CA GLY A 213 45.03 -7.63 12.23
C GLY A 213 43.78 -6.75 12.28
N ALA A 214 42.79 -7.14 13.09
CA ALA A 214 41.56 -6.39 13.26
C ALA A 214 41.83 -4.92 13.68
N PRO A 215 41.02 -3.95 13.19
CA PRO A 215 41.18 -2.54 13.52
C PRO A 215 41.06 -2.36 15.04
N SER A 216 41.84 -1.42 15.59
CA SER A 216 42.02 -1.29 17.05
C SER A 216 41.96 0.15 17.54
N LYS A 217 42.19 1.14 16.69
CA LYS A 217 42.24 2.57 17.08
C LYS A 217 41.22 3.39 16.32
N VAL A 218 40.67 4.41 16.99
CA VAL A 218 39.87 5.44 16.32
C VAL A 218 40.82 6.32 15.51
N ARG A 219 40.61 6.38 14.20
CA ARG A 219 41.35 7.28 13.31
C ARG A 219 40.68 8.65 13.24
N HIS A 220 39.36 8.66 13.01
CA HIS A 220 38.58 9.89 12.87
C HIS A 220 37.24 9.78 13.60
N THR A 221 36.85 10.86 14.28
CA THR A 221 35.51 11.03 14.86
C THR A 221 34.81 12.15 14.09
N LEU A 222 33.70 11.81 13.44
CA LEU A 222 32.92 12.69 12.60
C LEU A 222 31.59 12.97 13.27
N ARG A 223 31.25 14.25 13.48
CA ARG A 223 29.92 14.64 13.94
C ARG A 223 29.03 14.78 12.71
N ALA A 224 28.40 13.68 12.31
CA ALA A 224 27.71 13.60 11.04
C ALA A 224 26.36 14.31 11.05
N HIS A 225 25.58 14.16 12.13
CA HIS A 225 24.21 14.68 12.21
C HIS A 225 23.94 15.32 13.57
N ASP A 226 23.62 16.62 13.61
CA ASP A 226 23.42 17.38 14.85
C ASP A 226 21.98 17.31 15.39
N LYS A 227 21.01 17.01 14.53
CA LYS A 227 19.58 16.94 14.88
C LYS A 227 19.06 15.51 14.69
N GLY A 228 19.16 14.71 15.75
CA GLY A 228 18.39 13.46 15.87
C GLY A 228 19.16 12.15 15.66
N GLY A 229 20.46 12.18 15.39
CA GLY A 229 21.29 10.97 15.37
C GLY A 229 21.44 10.30 14.01
N CYS A 230 22.45 9.41 13.87
CA CYS A 230 22.75 8.67 12.66
C CYS A 230 22.01 7.32 12.70
N ALA A 231 21.20 7.04 11.68
CA ALA A 231 20.41 5.81 11.63
C ALA A 231 21.11 4.71 10.82
N ALA A 232 21.79 5.08 9.72
CA ALA A 232 22.43 4.13 8.83
C ALA A 232 23.74 4.67 8.27
N ILE A 233 24.67 3.76 8.01
CA ILE A 233 25.96 4.03 7.37
C ILE A 233 26.27 2.96 6.34
N ILE A 234 26.89 3.35 5.23
CA ILE A 234 27.31 2.43 4.17
C ILE A 234 28.53 2.98 3.44
N PHE A 235 29.46 2.12 3.04
CA PHE A 235 30.58 2.50 2.19
C PHE A 235 30.25 2.32 0.71
N GLU A 236 30.84 3.15 -0.14
CA GLU A 236 30.85 2.88 -1.58
C GLU A 236 31.61 1.60 -1.92
N HIS A 237 31.16 0.88 -2.95
CA HIS A 237 31.76 -0.39 -3.34
C HIS A 237 33.16 -0.26 -3.96
N SER A 238 33.47 0.90 -4.56
CA SER A 238 34.69 1.15 -5.34
C SER A 238 35.68 2.10 -4.67
N SER A 239 35.24 2.83 -3.64
CA SER A 239 36.01 3.88 -2.99
C SER A 239 35.92 3.74 -1.47
N ASP A 240 36.77 4.46 -0.75
CA ASP A 240 36.71 4.54 0.71
C ASP A 240 35.76 5.64 1.19
N THR A 241 34.81 6.06 0.34
CA THR A 241 33.82 7.09 0.69
C THR A 241 32.71 6.49 1.54
N LEU A 242 32.47 7.10 2.69
CA LEU A 242 31.43 6.70 3.65
C LEU A 242 30.19 7.57 3.47
N LEU A 243 29.02 6.94 3.36
CA LEU A 243 27.73 7.60 3.38
C LEU A 243 27.10 7.46 4.76
N THR A 244 26.53 8.55 5.27
CA THR A 244 25.81 8.59 6.54
C THR A 244 24.42 9.14 6.33
N ALA A 245 23.40 8.49 6.89
CA ALA A 245 22.03 8.97 6.93
C ALA A 245 21.59 9.27 8.36
N GLY A 246 20.94 10.42 8.52
CA GLY A 246 20.48 10.91 9.80
C GLY A 246 18.97 11.09 9.90
N HIS A 247 18.56 11.36 11.13
CA HIS A 247 17.18 11.75 11.42
C HIS A 247 16.83 13.15 10.91
N ASP A 248 17.83 13.94 10.51
CA ASP A 248 17.70 15.23 9.85
C ASP A 248 17.23 15.14 8.39
N GLY A 249 17.09 13.93 7.84
CA GLY A 249 16.62 13.71 6.47
C GLY A 249 17.70 13.97 5.41
N ILE A 250 18.97 14.03 5.82
CA ILE A 250 20.10 14.32 4.94
C ILE A 250 20.98 13.08 4.83
N VAL A 251 21.50 12.83 3.63
CA VAL A 251 22.57 11.84 3.41
C VAL A 251 23.86 12.58 3.12
N LYS A 252 24.94 12.30 3.86
CA LYS A 252 26.24 12.97 3.72
C LYS A 252 27.31 11.98 3.26
N PHE A 253 28.19 12.43 2.38
CA PHE A 253 29.34 11.68 1.87
C PHE A 253 30.58 12.17 2.58
N TRP A 254 31.44 11.25 3.01
CA TRP A 254 32.65 11.53 3.77
C TRP A 254 33.82 10.81 3.13
N ASP A 255 34.90 11.54 2.86
CA ASP A 255 36.18 10.93 2.53
C ASP A 255 36.88 10.53 3.84
N THR A 256 37.04 9.23 4.07
CA THR A 256 37.67 8.68 5.28
C THR A 256 39.15 9.04 5.38
N GLN A 257 39.82 9.43 4.29
CA GLN A 257 41.23 9.78 4.30
C GLN A 257 41.48 11.20 4.79
N ARG A 258 40.59 12.14 4.45
CA ARG A 258 40.73 13.57 4.80
C ARG A 258 40.10 13.91 6.15
N GLY A 259 38.98 13.28 6.49
CA GLY A 259 38.23 13.55 7.72
C GLY A 259 37.69 14.99 7.84
N GLY A 260 36.64 15.18 8.65
CA GLY A 260 36.23 16.51 9.14
C GLY A 260 35.13 17.25 8.37
N THR A 261 35.02 17.14 7.04
CA THR A 261 33.93 17.80 6.28
C THR A 261 33.27 16.86 5.27
N PRO A 262 31.94 16.92 5.10
CA PRO A 262 31.26 16.11 4.10
C PRO A 262 31.64 16.63 2.70
N THR A 263 32.03 15.71 1.80
CA THR A 263 32.36 16.03 0.40
C THR A 263 31.12 16.38 -0.40
N LYS A 264 29.99 15.76 -0.06
CA LYS A 264 28.71 15.97 -0.73
C LYS A 264 27.54 15.71 0.23
N THR A 265 26.42 16.39 -0.01
CA THR A 265 25.17 16.21 0.73
C THR A 265 24.00 16.00 -0.22
N LEU A 266 23.18 14.97 0.05
CA LEU A 266 21.91 14.73 -0.62
C LEU A 266 20.79 15.23 0.29
N THR A 267 19.93 16.07 -0.28
CA THR A 267 18.78 16.67 0.40
C THR A 267 17.50 16.35 -0.36
N GLY A 268 16.34 16.52 0.30
CA GLY A 268 15.03 16.38 -0.33
C GLY A 268 14.13 15.32 0.31
N ALA A 269 14.64 14.48 1.22
CA ALA A 269 13.79 13.67 2.07
C ALA A 269 13.10 14.55 3.13
N LEU A 270 11.81 14.31 3.35
CA LEU A 270 10.99 15.10 4.28
C LEU A 270 10.99 14.54 5.72
N GLY A 271 11.41 13.29 5.89
CA GLY A 271 11.51 12.63 7.19
C GLY A 271 12.91 12.09 7.47
N SER A 272 13.04 11.39 8.58
CA SER A 272 14.28 10.73 9.00
C SER A 272 14.61 9.56 8.06
N VAL A 273 15.83 9.53 7.52
CA VAL A 273 16.29 8.40 6.71
C VAL A 273 16.78 7.31 7.65
N LEU A 274 16.06 6.19 7.69
CA LEU A 274 16.25 5.09 8.65
C LEU A 274 17.22 4.01 8.15
N ASP A 275 17.32 3.84 6.83
CA ASP A 275 18.20 2.86 6.19
C ASP A 275 18.69 3.36 4.84
N LEU A 276 19.86 2.86 4.40
CA LEU A 276 20.51 3.24 3.15
C LEU A 276 20.96 2.01 2.36
N ALA A 277 20.83 2.09 1.05
CA ALA A 277 21.41 1.12 0.13
C ALA A 277 22.06 1.82 -1.07
N LEU A 278 23.13 1.21 -1.59
CA LEU A 278 23.89 1.72 -2.72
C LEU A 278 23.88 0.71 -3.87
N THR A 279 23.63 1.19 -5.08
CA THR A 279 23.81 0.33 -6.27
C THR A 279 25.26 -0.15 -6.36
N PRO A 280 25.52 -1.37 -6.87
CA PRO A 280 26.87 -1.88 -7.06
C PRO A 280 27.81 -0.96 -7.88
N GLU A 281 27.26 -0.19 -8.82
CA GLU A 281 28.01 0.80 -9.61
C GLU A 281 28.25 2.14 -8.88
N ASN A 282 27.76 2.30 -7.65
CA ASN A 282 27.77 3.53 -6.85
C ASN A 282 27.12 4.75 -7.52
N ASN A 283 26.25 4.52 -8.51
CA ASN A 283 25.58 5.59 -9.26
C ASN A 283 24.29 6.08 -8.60
N MET A 284 23.66 5.25 -7.76
CA MET A 284 22.38 5.60 -7.12
C MET A 284 22.38 5.21 -5.64
N VAL A 285 21.74 6.07 -4.83
CA VAL A 285 21.55 5.89 -3.39
C VAL A 285 20.05 5.75 -3.13
N LEU A 286 19.64 4.71 -2.44
CA LEU A 286 18.26 4.51 -1.98
C LEU A 286 18.19 4.75 -0.48
N GLY A 287 17.24 5.58 -0.05
CA GLY A 287 16.97 5.82 1.37
C GLY A 287 15.54 5.46 1.73
N GLY A 288 15.37 4.66 2.77
CA GLY A 288 14.09 4.39 3.41
C GLY A 288 13.80 5.45 4.46
N CYS A 289 12.63 6.08 4.40
CA CYS A 289 12.32 7.24 5.22
C CYS A 289 11.14 6.99 6.18
N SER A 290 11.13 7.74 7.29
CA SER A 290 10.04 7.71 8.27
C SER A 290 8.74 8.33 7.76
N ASP A 291 8.78 9.07 6.64
CA ASP A 291 7.62 9.66 5.95
C ASP A 291 6.86 8.69 5.03
N HIS A 292 7.14 7.39 5.17
CA HIS A 292 6.52 6.28 4.44
C HIS A 292 6.94 6.19 2.96
N LYS A 293 7.90 7.01 2.54
CA LYS A 293 8.42 7.02 1.17
C LYS A 293 9.83 6.48 1.12
N LEU A 294 10.25 6.13 -0.09
CA LEU A 294 11.66 5.95 -0.39
C LEU A 294 12.12 7.01 -1.38
N TYR A 295 13.34 7.46 -1.20
CA TYR A 295 13.97 8.43 -2.08
C TYR A 295 15.16 7.77 -2.76
N LEU A 296 15.18 7.85 -4.08
CA LEU A 296 16.26 7.34 -4.90
C LEU A 296 17.02 8.53 -5.51
N TRP A 297 18.23 8.76 -5.03
CA TRP A 297 19.10 9.85 -5.49
C TRP A 297 20.10 9.35 -6.52
N ASP A 298 20.43 10.19 -7.49
CA ASP A 298 21.62 10.03 -8.32
C ASP A 298 22.85 10.53 -7.55
N SER A 299 23.83 9.65 -7.33
CA SER A 299 25.03 9.93 -6.54
C SER A 299 25.91 11.03 -7.18
N ARG A 300 25.85 11.23 -8.51
CA ARG A 300 26.67 12.23 -9.23
C ARG A 300 26.03 13.60 -9.23
N SER A 301 24.74 13.71 -9.58
CA SER A 301 24.04 15.00 -9.57
C SER A 301 23.55 15.42 -8.19
N GLY A 302 23.32 14.46 -7.29
CA GLY A 302 22.74 14.68 -5.97
C GLY A 302 21.23 14.94 -5.98
N ARG A 303 20.58 14.82 -7.14
CA ARG A 303 19.14 15.05 -7.31
C ARG A 303 18.35 13.77 -7.04
N VAL A 304 17.13 13.93 -6.55
CA VAL A 304 16.16 12.84 -6.43
C VAL A 304 15.71 12.45 -7.84
N LYS A 305 15.96 11.19 -8.23
CA LYS A 305 15.49 10.61 -9.50
C LYS A 305 14.06 10.09 -9.36
N HIS A 306 13.79 9.32 -8.30
CA HIS A 306 12.46 8.78 -8.02
C HIS A 306 12.09 8.97 -6.55
N VAL A 307 10.81 9.21 -6.32
CA VAL A 307 10.17 9.13 -5.01
C VAL A 307 9.21 7.95 -5.06
N LEU A 308 9.56 6.86 -4.38
CA LEU A 308 8.78 5.63 -4.39
C LEU A 308 7.72 5.70 -3.30
N THR A 309 6.46 5.75 -3.70
CA THR A 309 5.30 5.87 -2.81
C THR A 309 4.49 4.58 -2.83
N GLY A 310 4.08 4.10 -1.65
CA GLY A 310 3.19 2.94 -1.57
C GLY A 310 3.16 2.24 -0.21
N HIS A 311 4.15 2.47 0.65
CA HIS A 311 4.07 2.07 2.05
C HIS A 311 3.13 3.01 2.84
N THR A 312 2.47 2.46 3.86
CA THR A 312 1.54 3.22 4.72
C THR A 312 2.16 3.61 6.05
N GLU A 313 3.28 2.99 6.42
CA GLU A 313 4.04 3.31 7.62
C GLU A 313 5.54 3.49 7.32
N LYS A 314 6.34 3.82 8.34
CA LYS A 314 7.78 4.10 8.22
C LYS A 314 8.53 2.93 7.57
N VAL A 315 9.41 3.26 6.63
CA VAL A 315 10.26 2.28 5.95
C VAL A 315 11.44 1.94 6.87
N THR A 316 11.52 0.69 7.31
CA THR A 316 12.48 0.23 8.32
C THR A 316 13.80 -0.22 7.71
N SER A 317 13.76 -0.81 6.51
CA SER A 317 14.95 -1.27 5.81
C SER A 317 14.79 -1.20 4.30
N VAL A 318 15.90 -0.99 3.61
CA VAL A 318 15.97 -0.95 2.15
C VAL A 318 17.21 -1.69 1.67
N ASP A 319 17.12 -2.32 0.50
CA ASP A 319 18.28 -2.85 -0.19
C ASP A 319 18.10 -2.71 -1.71
N ILE A 320 19.20 -2.70 -2.46
CA ILE A 320 19.21 -2.40 -3.89
C ILE A 320 20.18 -3.31 -4.64
N SER A 321 19.71 -3.86 -5.76
CA SER A 321 20.53 -4.55 -6.76
C SER A 321 20.70 -3.67 -8.00
N ASN A 322 21.35 -4.19 -9.05
CA ASN A 322 21.48 -3.47 -10.32
C ASN A 322 20.14 -3.22 -11.02
N VAL A 323 19.14 -4.06 -10.77
CA VAL A 323 17.87 -4.05 -11.53
C VAL A 323 16.68 -3.67 -10.64
N ARG A 324 16.71 -4.03 -9.36
CA ARG A 324 15.56 -3.92 -8.45
C ARG A 324 15.95 -3.34 -7.11
N ALA A 325 14.99 -2.70 -6.47
CA ALA A 325 15.07 -2.36 -5.06
C ALA A 325 14.03 -3.14 -4.25
N ALA A 326 14.32 -3.35 -2.97
CA ALA A 326 13.41 -3.94 -2.01
C ALA A 326 13.31 -3.05 -0.77
N SER A 327 12.14 -3.01 -0.17
CA SER A 327 11.87 -2.20 1.02
C SER A 327 10.95 -2.92 1.98
N THR A 328 11.18 -2.73 3.28
CA THR A 328 10.28 -3.16 4.34
C THR A 328 9.77 -1.97 5.10
N ALA A 329 8.54 -2.05 5.58
CA ALA A 329 7.99 -1.04 6.47
C ALA A 329 7.30 -1.66 7.68
N SER A 330 6.97 -0.79 8.64
CA SER A 330 6.19 -1.17 9.83
C SER A 330 4.74 -1.53 9.51
N ASP A 331 4.30 -1.33 8.26
CA ASP A 331 2.99 -1.75 7.73
C ASP A 331 2.89 -3.26 7.45
N ARG A 332 3.92 -4.03 7.82
CA ARG A 332 4.03 -5.49 7.62
C ARG A 332 4.05 -5.90 6.16
N THR A 333 4.60 -5.04 5.30
CA THR A 333 4.80 -5.36 3.90
C THR A 333 6.28 -5.28 3.50
N ILE A 334 6.67 -6.14 2.57
CA ILE A 334 7.87 -5.98 1.75
C ILE A 334 7.40 -5.58 0.36
N LYS A 335 7.95 -4.51 -0.18
CA LYS A 335 7.71 -4.10 -1.58
C LYS A 335 8.97 -4.26 -2.39
N THR A 336 8.82 -4.72 -3.62
CA THR A 336 9.87 -4.67 -4.63
C THR A 336 9.56 -3.56 -5.63
N TRP A 337 10.61 -2.93 -6.14
CA TRP A 337 10.53 -1.76 -6.99
C TRP A 337 11.41 -1.94 -8.20
N ASP A 338 10.92 -1.46 -9.34
CA ASP A 338 11.72 -1.30 -10.55
C ASP A 338 12.43 0.06 -10.51
N LEU A 339 13.76 0.04 -10.63
CA LEU A 339 14.60 1.23 -10.58
C LEU A 339 14.53 2.09 -11.85
N GLN A 340 14.04 1.54 -12.96
CA GLN A 340 13.87 2.28 -14.21
C GLN A 340 12.57 3.07 -14.22
N THR A 341 11.45 2.42 -13.87
CA THR A 341 10.13 3.06 -13.89
C THR A 341 9.77 3.75 -12.57
N GLY A 342 10.34 3.30 -11.45
CA GLY A 342 9.97 3.75 -10.11
C GLY A 342 8.66 3.13 -9.60
N TYR A 343 8.10 2.12 -10.27
CA TYR A 343 6.87 1.47 -9.85
C TYR A 343 7.12 0.26 -8.95
N SER A 344 6.15 -0.03 -8.09
CA SER A 344 6.16 -1.24 -7.27
C SER A 344 5.79 -2.45 -8.13
N LEU A 345 6.64 -3.48 -8.10
CA LEU A 345 6.44 -4.73 -8.84
C LEU A 345 5.60 -5.72 -8.04
N HIS A 346 5.98 -5.96 -6.77
CA HIS A 346 5.27 -6.89 -5.88
C HIS A 346 5.11 -6.28 -4.50
N THR A 347 3.98 -6.59 -3.85
CA THR A 347 3.73 -6.32 -2.43
C THR A 347 3.52 -7.66 -1.72
N MET A 348 4.44 -8.00 -0.82
CA MET A 348 4.40 -9.22 -0.01
C MET A 348 3.92 -8.84 1.39
N ILE A 349 2.83 -9.47 1.84
CA ILE A 349 2.18 -9.18 3.13
C ILE A 349 2.44 -10.33 4.09
N PHE A 350 2.70 -10.02 5.36
CA PHE A 350 2.94 -10.99 6.41
C PHE A 350 2.43 -10.50 7.76
N HIS A 351 2.44 -11.38 8.77
CA HIS A 351 1.86 -11.06 10.09
C HIS A 351 2.85 -10.40 11.06
N SER A 352 4.15 -10.62 10.89
CA SER A 352 5.21 -10.18 11.79
C SER A 352 6.07 -9.07 11.18
N ASN A 353 6.26 -7.94 11.86
CA ASN A 353 7.04 -6.81 11.33
C ASN A 353 8.45 -7.24 10.86
N CYS A 354 8.89 -6.68 9.74
CA CYS A 354 10.24 -6.89 9.24
C CYS A 354 11.14 -5.71 9.60
N ASN A 355 12.23 -6.01 10.31
CA ASN A 355 13.18 -4.99 10.79
C ASN A 355 14.33 -4.75 9.80
N SER A 356 14.70 -5.77 9.03
CA SER A 356 15.84 -5.73 8.12
C SER A 356 15.62 -6.66 6.94
N LEU A 357 16.07 -6.25 5.76
CA LEU A 357 16.10 -7.08 4.57
C LEU A 357 17.45 -7.01 3.87
N CYS A 358 17.73 -7.99 3.02
CA CYS A 358 18.78 -7.89 2.00
C CYS A 358 18.33 -8.55 0.69
N ILE A 359 18.87 -8.08 -0.43
CA ILE A 359 18.64 -8.61 -1.77
C ILE A 359 19.90 -9.31 -2.28
N SER A 360 19.73 -10.38 -3.05
CA SER A 360 20.84 -11.01 -3.75
C SER A 360 21.41 -10.10 -4.84
N SER A 361 22.69 -10.30 -5.19
CA SER A 361 23.40 -9.47 -6.18
C SER A 361 22.77 -9.54 -7.58
N ASP A 362 22.18 -10.68 -7.94
CA ASP A 362 21.39 -10.88 -9.17
C ASP A 362 19.98 -10.26 -9.09
N GLY A 363 19.57 -9.80 -7.91
CA GLY A 363 18.25 -9.24 -7.66
C GLY A 363 17.11 -10.26 -7.63
N ALA A 364 17.42 -11.57 -7.64
CA ALA A 364 16.42 -12.63 -7.76
C ALA A 364 15.78 -13.03 -6.42
N ALA A 365 16.50 -12.95 -5.31
CA ALA A 365 16.04 -13.39 -3.99
C ALA A 365 16.11 -12.26 -2.96
N ILE A 366 15.16 -12.26 -2.01
CA ILE A 366 15.18 -11.39 -0.83
C ILE A 366 15.25 -12.26 0.43
N CYS A 367 16.09 -11.87 1.37
CA CYS A 367 16.08 -12.42 2.73
C CYS A 367 15.52 -11.34 3.67
N SER A 368 14.53 -11.69 4.49
CA SER A 368 13.89 -10.76 5.42
C SER A 368 13.93 -11.27 6.85
N GLY A 369 14.36 -10.42 7.77
CA GLY A 369 14.44 -10.70 9.20
C GLY A 369 13.26 -10.08 9.94
N HIS A 370 12.50 -10.93 10.63
CA HIS A 370 11.24 -10.55 11.26
C HIS A 370 11.30 -10.50 12.79
N THR A 371 10.30 -9.84 13.38
CA THR A 371 10.16 -9.69 14.83
C THR A 371 9.80 -10.98 15.57
N ASP A 372 9.35 -12.01 14.85
CA ASP A 372 9.03 -13.35 15.38
C ASP A 372 10.28 -14.25 15.48
N GLY A 373 11.46 -13.75 15.09
CA GLY A 373 12.70 -14.53 15.11
C GLY A 373 12.90 -15.41 13.87
N ILE A 374 12.01 -15.31 12.87
CA ILE A 374 12.03 -16.11 11.65
C ILE A 374 12.70 -15.31 10.51
N LEU A 375 13.65 -15.95 9.85
CA LEU A 375 14.26 -15.50 8.60
C LEU A 375 13.46 -16.08 7.43
N ARG A 376 13.00 -15.23 6.51
CA ARG A 376 12.20 -15.64 5.35
C ARG A 376 12.94 -15.34 4.05
N PHE A 377 12.85 -16.25 3.11
CA PHE A 377 13.44 -16.13 1.77
C PHE A 377 12.33 -16.00 0.74
N TRP A 378 12.42 -15.00 -0.12
CA TRP A 378 11.40 -14.68 -1.12
C TRP A 378 11.99 -14.69 -2.51
N ASP A 379 11.22 -15.17 -3.48
CA ASP A 379 11.53 -15.00 -4.90
C ASP A 379 10.97 -13.66 -5.38
N THR A 380 11.85 -12.76 -5.79
CA THR A 380 11.48 -11.41 -6.26
C THR A 380 10.72 -11.43 -7.58
N ARG A 381 10.89 -12.47 -8.41
CA ARG A 381 10.25 -12.58 -9.72
C ARG A 381 8.78 -12.93 -9.57
N THR A 382 8.45 -13.78 -8.61
CA THR A 382 7.08 -14.24 -8.36
C THR A 382 6.41 -13.55 -7.17
N GLY A 383 7.18 -12.89 -6.30
CA GLY A 383 6.70 -12.33 -5.03
C GLY A 383 6.25 -13.39 -4.04
N LYS A 384 6.66 -14.65 -4.20
CA LYS A 384 6.25 -15.76 -3.34
C LYS A 384 7.32 -16.10 -2.31
N LEU A 385 6.86 -16.56 -1.15
CA LEU A 385 7.71 -17.12 -0.12
C LEU A 385 8.33 -18.43 -0.62
N ALA A 386 9.65 -18.52 -0.59
CA ALA A 386 10.39 -19.70 -0.99
C ALA A 386 10.67 -20.62 0.21
N LYS A 387 11.23 -20.08 1.29
CA LYS A 387 11.62 -20.85 2.50
C LYS A 387 11.54 -19.99 3.76
N GLU A 388 11.36 -20.64 4.91
CA GLU A 388 11.45 -20.04 6.25
C GLU A 388 12.49 -20.78 7.09
N LEU A 389 13.18 -20.05 7.96
CA LEU A 389 14.21 -20.58 8.85
C LEU A 389 14.12 -19.91 10.23
N THR A 390 14.09 -20.70 11.29
CA THR A 390 14.09 -20.20 12.67
C THR A 390 15.50 -19.76 13.06
N ALA A 391 15.72 -18.45 13.15
CA ALA A 391 17.03 -17.90 13.46
C ALA A 391 17.18 -17.56 14.95
N HIS A 392 16.24 -16.83 15.54
CA HIS A 392 16.39 -16.25 16.88
C HIS A 392 15.16 -16.41 17.80
N GLU A 393 14.24 -17.35 17.49
CA GLU A 393 13.00 -17.56 18.24
C GLU A 393 13.23 -17.73 19.77
N PRO A 394 12.47 -17.04 20.65
CA PRO A 394 11.34 -16.13 20.39
C PRO A 394 11.73 -14.65 20.21
N GLN A 395 13.01 -14.34 20.06
CA GLN A 395 13.51 -12.96 19.99
C GLN A 395 13.53 -12.41 18.56
N ALA A 396 13.29 -11.11 18.45
CA ALA A 396 13.26 -10.41 17.17
C ALA A 396 14.64 -10.37 16.48
N ILE A 397 14.65 -10.56 15.16
CA ILE A 397 15.80 -10.28 14.32
C ILE A 397 15.93 -8.76 14.16
N THR A 398 17.12 -8.22 14.36
CA THR A 398 17.40 -6.77 14.26
C THR A 398 18.12 -6.40 12.97
N SER A 399 19.03 -7.26 12.48
CA SER A 399 19.66 -7.07 11.17
C SER A 399 19.85 -8.38 10.41
N VAL A 400 19.87 -8.24 9.09
CA VAL A 400 20.19 -9.28 8.12
C VAL A 400 21.20 -8.68 7.14
N SER A 401 22.31 -9.37 6.93
CA SER A 401 23.36 -8.95 5.99
C SER A 401 23.76 -10.13 5.12
N LEU A 402 23.74 -9.94 3.80
CA LEU A 402 24.20 -10.95 2.85
C LEU A 402 25.71 -10.83 2.62
N SER A 403 26.40 -11.96 2.62
CA SER A 403 27.80 -12.00 2.18
C SER A 403 27.96 -11.59 0.71
N ARG A 404 29.13 -11.06 0.34
CA ARG A 404 29.45 -10.68 -1.05
C ARG A 404 29.36 -11.85 -2.02
N SER A 405 29.69 -13.05 -1.56
CA SER A 405 29.54 -14.29 -2.33
C SER A 405 28.07 -14.70 -2.53
N GLY A 406 27.13 -14.14 -1.77
CA GLY A 406 25.71 -14.52 -1.77
C GLY A 406 25.43 -15.88 -1.13
N LEU A 407 26.46 -16.55 -0.60
CA LEU A 407 26.36 -17.91 -0.09
C LEU A 407 26.00 -17.99 1.39
N THR A 408 26.25 -16.91 2.15
CA THR A 408 25.94 -16.86 3.57
C THR A 408 25.17 -15.62 3.96
N VAL A 409 24.30 -15.76 4.96
CA VAL A 409 23.52 -14.68 5.58
C VAL A 409 23.90 -14.58 7.05
N LEU A 410 24.24 -13.37 7.48
CA LEU A 410 24.43 -13.03 8.88
C LEU A 410 23.13 -12.44 9.44
N THR A 411 22.66 -12.97 10.56
CA THR A 411 21.54 -12.43 11.32
C THR A 411 21.99 -12.00 12.70
N SER A 412 21.44 -10.89 13.19
CA SER A 412 21.60 -10.46 14.59
C SER A 412 20.24 -10.46 15.28
N GLY A 413 20.16 -10.99 16.49
CA GLY A 413 18.91 -11.06 17.26
C GLY A 413 18.95 -10.25 18.56
N LYS A 414 17.77 -9.93 19.09
CA LYS A 414 17.60 -9.37 20.44
C LYS A 414 18.00 -10.33 21.56
N ASP A 415 18.31 -11.58 21.24
CA ASP A 415 18.97 -12.55 22.12
C ASP A 415 20.46 -12.23 22.36
N ASN A 416 20.99 -11.13 21.80
CA ASN A 416 22.38 -10.70 21.87
C ASN A 416 23.35 -11.70 21.21
N VAL A 417 22.87 -12.41 20.19
CA VAL A 417 23.65 -13.38 19.43
C VAL A 417 23.64 -12.99 17.96
N LEU A 418 24.76 -13.23 17.28
CA LEU A 418 24.80 -13.22 15.82
C LEU A 418 24.93 -14.64 15.30
N LYS A 419 24.19 -14.98 14.25
CA LYS A 419 24.21 -16.30 13.62
C LYS A 419 24.53 -16.17 12.14
N LEU A 420 25.36 -17.09 11.64
CA LEU A 420 25.72 -17.16 10.23
C LEU A 420 25.12 -18.42 9.63
N PHE A 421 24.32 -18.27 8.59
CA PHE A 421 23.65 -19.36 7.89
C PHE A 421 24.18 -19.53 6.47
N ASP A 422 24.21 -20.76 5.96
CA ASP A 422 24.36 -21.02 4.52
C ASP A 422 23.02 -20.81 3.82
N VAL A 423 22.99 -20.04 2.73
CA VAL A 423 21.77 -19.79 1.96
C VAL A 423 21.29 -21.06 1.24
N ARG A 424 22.21 -21.94 0.81
CA ARG A 424 21.87 -23.14 0.04
C ARG A 424 21.33 -24.26 0.94
N SER A 425 22.05 -24.58 2.01
CA SER A 425 21.64 -25.64 2.93
C SER A 425 20.68 -25.17 4.03
N LEU A 426 20.59 -23.85 4.29
CA LEU A 426 19.89 -23.27 5.44
C LEU A 426 20.42 -23.74 6.80
N GLU A 427 21.64 -24.25 6.83
CA GLU A 427 22.28 -24.72 8.06
C GLU A 427 23.03 -23.59 8.77
N LEU A 428 23.03 -23.66 10.09
CA LEU A 428 23.78 -22.76 10.95
C LEU A 428 25.27 -23.10 10.88
N LYS A 429 26.08 -22.18 10.33
CA LYS A 429 27.55 -22.33 10.22
C LYS A 429 28.28 -21.88 11.47
N ALA A 430 27.87 -20.77 12.06
CA ALA A 430 28.55 -20.19 13.21
C ALA A 430 27.58 -19.40 14.08
N THR A 431 27.86 -19.37 15.38
CA THR A 431 27.14 -18.55 16.36
C THR A 431 28.17 -17.71 17.11
N PHE A 432 28.02 -16.39 17.03
CA PHE A 432 28.91 -15.44 17.67
C PHE A 432 28.27 -14.89 18.93
N ARG A 433 29.00 -15.00 20.04
CA ARG A 433 28.64 -14.43 21.35
C ARG A 433 29.82 -13.61 21.83
N GLY A 434 29.55 -12.44 22.41
CA GLY A 434 30.57 -11.58 22.98
C GLY A 434 30.29 -11.31 24.46
N PRO A 435 31.29 -11.37 25.35
CA PRO A 435 31.09 -11.00 26.75
C PRO A 435 30.68 -9.52 26.85
N GLY A 436 29.51 -9.26 27.44
CA GLY A 436 28.98 -7.90 27.60
C GLY A 436 28.36 -7.28 26.34
N TYR A 437 28.34 -8.00 25.20
CA TYR A 437 27.66 -7.52 24.00
C TYR A 437 26.15 -7.49 24.21
N THR A 438 25.55 -6.34 23.93
CA THR A 438 24.09 -6.16 23.99
C THR A 438 23.62 -5.41 22.77
N VAL A 439 22.56 -5.87 22.11
CA VAL A 439 22.02 -5.18 20.94
C VAL A 439 21.37 -3.88 21.37
N ALA A 440 21.87 -2.77 20.84
CA ALA A 440 21.43 -1.42 21.20
C ALA A 440 19.95 -1.16 20.88
N THR A 441 19.52 -1.49 19.66
CA THR A 441 18.19 -1.17 19.15
C THR A 441 17.64 -2.27 18.25
N SER A 442 16.32 -2.27 18.01
CA SER A 442 15.70 -3.20 17.05
C SER A 442 16.12 -2.97 15.60
N LEU A 443 16.79 -1.86 15.29
CA LEU A 443 17.28 -1.50 13.96
C LEU A 443 18.80 -1.53 13.88
N SER A 444 19.47 -2.12 14.87
CA SER A 444 20.93 -2.15 14.91
C SER A 444 21.49 -3.02 13.80
N ARG A 445 22.40 -2.47 12.98
CA ARG A 445 22.98 -3.13 11.80
C ARG A 445 24.35 -3.73 12.09
N SER A 446 24.45 -5.04 11.91
CA SER A 446 25.71 -5.78 11.89
C SER A 446 26.22 -5.93 10.46
N CYS A 447 27.53 -6.12 10.30
CA CYS A 447 28.14 -6.23 8.99
C CYS A 447 29.26 -7.28 8.93
N LEU A 448 29.42 -7.85 7.74
CA LEU A 448 30.54 -8.71 7.39
C LEU A 448 31.66 -7.88 6.78
N SER A 449 32.89 -8.25 7.10
CA SER A 449 34.09 -7.74 6.45
C SER A 449 34.20 -8.18 5.00
N ARG A 450 34.99 -7.42 4.22
CA ARG A 450 35.21 -7.65 2.79
C ARG A 450 35.84 -9.01 2.47
N ASP A 451 36.75 -9.46 3.30
CA ASP A 451 37.42 -10.77 3.21
C ASP A 451 36.59 -11.90 3.84
N GLU A 452 35.39 -11.57 4.33
CA GLU A 452 34.47 -12.44 5.05
C GLU A 452 35.09 -13.15 6.27
N ASN A 453 36.26 -12.73 6.76
CA ASN A 453 36.93 -13.34 7.91
C ASN A 453 36.44 -12.77 9.23
N TYR A 454 35.89 -11.56 9.21
CA TYR A 454 35.44 -10.82 10.38
C TYR A 454 33.96 -10.44 10.32
N VAL A 455 33.33 -10.40 11.49
CA VAL A 455 31.98 -9.88 11.71
C VAL A 455 32.07 -8.74 12.70
N ALA A 456 31.40 -7.62 12.45
CA ALA A 456 31.34 -6.49 13.37
C ALA A 456 29.90 -6.16 13.76
N ALA A 457 29.71 -5.80 15.03
CA ALA A 457 28.43 -5.33 15.53
C ALA A 457 28.60 -4.30 16.65
N GLY A 458 27.70 -3.33 16.66
CA GLY A 458 27.62 -2.29 17.68
C GLY A 458 26.87 -2.76 18.92
N SER A 459 27.38 -2.39 20.09
CA SER A 459 26.80 -2.72 21.38
C SER A 459 26.10 -1.52 22.03
N GLY A 460 25.16 -1.80 22.93
CA GLY A 460 24.41 -0.81 23.71
C GLY A 460 25.28 0.04 24.65
N ASP A 461 26.44 -0.47 25.05
CA ASP A 461 27.42 0.23 25.90
C ASP A 461 28.32 1.22 25.13
N GLY A 462 28.13 1.35 23.82
CA GLY A 462 28.96 2.20 22.96
C GLY A 462 30.21 1.52 22.42
N SER A 463 30.42 0.24 22.72
CA SER A 463 31.52 -0.54 22.14
C SER A 463 31.15 -1.14 20.78
N VAL A 464 32.17 -1.45 19.98
CA VAL A 464 32.02 -2.24 18.75
C VAL A 464 32.77 -3.55 18.95
N CYS A 465 32.07 -4.67 18.85
CA CYS A 465 32.66 -5.99 18.96
C CYS A 465 33.00 -6.52 17.57
N ILE A 466 34.20 -7.09 17.42
CA ILE A 466 34.66 -7.76 16.21
C ILE A 466 34.93 -9.22 16.54
N TRP A 467 34.27 -10.11 15.80
CA TRP A 467 34.47 -11.55 15.88
C TRP A 467 35.24 -12.05 14.67
N ASN A 468 36.09 -13.04 14.90
CA ASN A 468 36.75 -13.77 13.83
C ASN A 468 35.90 -14.99 13.46
N ARG A 469 35.61 -15.15 12.17
CA ARG A 469 34.80 -16.25 11.62
C ARG A 469 35.51 -17.60 11.66
N ARG A 470 36.84 -17.65 11.78
CA ARG A 470 37.60 -18.90 11.87
C ARG A 470 37.63 -19.45 13.29
N SER A 471 37.82 -18.59 14.29
CA SER A 471 37.85 -18.99 15.70
C SER A 471 36.49 -18.92 16.38
N TRP A 472 35.54 -18.17 15.82
CA TRP A 472 34.21 -17.85 16.41
C TRP A 472 34.27 -17.06 17.72
N GLU A 473 35.45 -16.57 18.08
CA GLU A 473 35.68 -15.78 19.28
C GLU A 473 35.77 -14.29 18.96
N VAL A 474 35.60 -13.47 20.00
CA VAL A 474 35.83 -12.03 19.93
C VAL A 474 37.32 -11.78 19.79
N GLU A 475 37.73 -11.17 18.66
CA GLU A 475 39.12 -10.79 18.44
C GLU A 475 39.43 -9.43 19.04
N SER A 476 38.50 -8.47 18.91
CA SER A 476 38.65 -7.14 19.49
C SER A 476 37.32 -6.54 19.95
N VAL A 477 37.39 -5.75 21.03
CA VAL A 477 36.30 -4.90 21.48
C VAL A 477 36.78 -3.46 21.48
N LEU A 478 36.25 -2.68 20.55
CA LEU A 478 36.62 -1.29 20.34
C LEU A 478 35.85 -0.39 21.30
N LYS A 479 36.58 0.31 22.15
CA LYS A 479 36.04 1.20 23.18
C LYS A 479 36.65 2.60 23.05
N GLY A 480 35.94 3.60 23.56
CA GLY A 480 36.42 4.99 23.64
C GLY A 480 36.12 5.88 22.42
N GLY A 481 35.45 5.36 21.39
CA GLY A 481 35.00 6.16 20.25
C GLY A 481 33.61 6.79 20.43
N HIS A 482 32.66 6.05 21.01
CA HIS A 482 31.27 6.47 21.14
C HIS A 482 30.87 6.66 22.60
N GLY A 483 30.07 7.69 22.87
CA GLY A 483 29.49 7.96 24.20
C GLY A 483 28.05 7.44 24.35
N SER A 484 27.49 6.85 23.31
CA SER A 484 26.13 6.31 23.27
C SER A 484 26.11 4.98 22.52
N ALA A 485 24.96 4.31 22.55
CA ALA A 485 24.74 3.02 21.92
C ALA A 485 25.03 3.07 20.41
N VAL A 486 25.78 2.09 19.90
CA VAL A 486 26.15 1.99 18.48
C VAL A 486 25.01 1.35 17.70
N VAL A 487 24.51 2.06 16.69
CA VAL A 487 23.34 1.67 15.90
C VAL A 487 23.76 0.93 14.63
N ALA A 488 24.78 1.38 13.93
CA ALA A 488 25.17 0.77 12.66
C ALA A 488 26.68 0.62 12.53
N CYS A 489 27.12 -0.46 11.87
CA CYS A 489 28.51 -0.73 11.53
C CYS A 489 28.62 -1.03 10.03
N ALA A 490 29.67 -0.56 9.38
CA ALA A 490 29.96 -0.86 7.97
C ALA A 490 31.46 -1.02 7.75
N TRP A 491 31.87 -2.05 7.01
CA TRP A 491 33.27 -2.22 6.62
C TRP A 491 33.55 -1.53 5.29
N SER A 492 34.72 -0.92 5.18
CA SER A 492 35.20 -0.42 3.90
C SER A 492 35.53 -1.59 2.95
N PRO A 493 35.15 -1.51 1.67
CA PRO A 493 35.55 -2.48 0.67
C PRO A 493 36.98 -2.30 0.17
N ALA A 494 37.54 -1.10 0.30
CA ALA A 494 38.83 -0.70 -0.26
C ALA A 494 39.94 -0.70 0.80
N SER A 495 39.64 -0.20 2.00
CA SER A 495 40.52 -0.29 3.17
C SER A 495 40.00 -1.37 4.13
N LYS A 496 40.84 -1.88 5.04
CA LYS A 496 40.37 -2.71 6.17
C LYS A 496 39.76 -1.84 7.29
N SER A 497 39.36 -0.60 7.00
CA SER A 497 38.76 0.28 7.99
C SER A 497 37.31 -0.09 8.27
N LEU A 498 36.90 0.10 9.51
CA LEU A 498 35.53 -0.09 9.98
C LEU A 498 34.94 1.27 10.31
N ALA A 499 33.70 1.54 9.90
CA ALA A 499 32.95 2.69 10.38
C ALA A 499 31.86 2.21 11.34
N SER A 500 31.62 2.97 12.40
CA SER A 500 30.50 2.74 13.29
C SER A 500 29.82 4.06 13.67
N ALA A 501 28.49 4.01 13.81
CA ALA A 501 27.67 5.17 14.10
C ALA A 501 26.88 4.99 15.39
N ASP A 502 26.87 6.02 16.23
CA ASP A 502 26.06 6.05 17.45
C ASP A 502 24.68 6.69 17.24
N ARG A 503 23.84 6.52 18.26
CA ARG A 503 22.50 7.12 18.31
C ARG A 503 22.51 8.64 18.37
N ASN A 504 23.62 9.28 18.74
CA ASN A 504 23.74 10.74 18.87
C ASN A 504 24.25 11.41 17.58
N GLY A 505 24.57 10.64 16.53
CA GLY A 505 25.00 11.17 15.24
C GLY A 505 26.52 11.32 15.11
N VAL A 506 27.27 10.71 16.01
CA VAL A 506 28.72 10.57 15.93
C VAL A 506 29.06 9.31 15.16
N VAL A 507 29.98 9.45 14.21
CA VAL A 507 30.49 8.36 13.39
C VAL A 507 31.99 8.25 13.63
N CYS A 508 32.45 7.08 14.04
CA CYS A 508 33.86 6.79 14.24
C CYS A 508 34.37 5.88 13.12
N VAL A 509 35.50 6.24 12.54
CA VAL A 509 36.25 5.41 11.59
C VAL A 509 37.44 4.81 12.32
N TRP A 510 37.56 3.49 12.26
CA TRP A 510 38.53 2.67 12.96
C TRP A 510 39.54 2.07 11.98
N GLU A 511 40.80 1.98 12.42
CA GLU A 511 41.92 1.40 11.67
C GLU A 511 42.76 0.45 12.53
#